data_AF-A0A5K1FH19-F1
#
_entry.id   AF-A0A5K1FH19-F1
#
_cell.length_a   1.000
_cell.length_b   1.000
_cell.length_c   1.000
_cell.angle_alpha   90.00
_cell.angle_beta   90.00
_cell.angle_gamma   90.00
#
_symmetry.space_group_name_H-M   'P 1'
#
loop_
_entity.id
_entity.type
_entity.pdbx_description
1 polymer ?
#
loop_
_entity_poly.entity_id
_entity_poly.type
_entity_poly.pdbx_seq_one_letter_code
_entity_poly.pdbx_strand_id
1 'polypeptide(L)'
;MLATQYRTFYWSPYVAHCLNLMLQDLGERDDMKWTVQRCQEITKFIYNHAYVLNLMRKFTNGAELTRHAQTQFDTNVLTMQSIVKQRNPLRQ
;
A
#
# COMPACT_ATOMS: atom_id res chain seq x y z
N MET A 1 -27.26 -26.07 -4.37
CA MET A 1 -26.53 -26.08 -3.08
C MET A 1 -25.13 -25.52 -3.27
N LEU A 2 -24.97 -24.20 -3.44
CA LEU A 2 -23.65 -23.53 -3.47
C LEU A 2 -23.63 -22.23 -2.64
N ALA A 3 -24.76 -21.84 -2.06
CA ALA A 3 -24.93 -20.58 -1.32
C ALA A 3 -24.71 -20.71 0.20
N THR A 4 -24.07 -21.80 0.66
CA THR A 4 -23.90 -22.09 2.09
C THR A 4 -22.46 -22.02 2.59
N GLN A 5 -21.48 -21.67 1.76
CA GLN A 5 -20.07 -21.70 2.16
C GLN A 5 -19.41 -20.32 2.39
N TYR A 6 -20.07 -19.20 2.07
CA TYR A 6 -19.47 -17.86 2.24
C TYR A 6 -20.49 -16.85 2.78
N ARG A 7 -20.80 -16.93 4.08
CA ARG A 7 -21.81 -16.06 4.75
C ARG A 7 -21.26 -14.67 5.14
N THR A 8 -19.98 -14.37 4.93
CA THR A 8 -19.37 -13.15 5.52
C THR A 8 -18.45 -12.33 4.60
N PHE A 9 -18.39 -12.60 3.29
CA PHE A 9 -17.64 -11.72 2.38
C PHE A 9 -18.33 -11.61 1.03
N TYR A 10 -19.35 -10.74 0.94
CA TYR A 10 -19.96 -10.34 -0.31
C TYR A 10 -19.07 -9.29 -1.01
N TRP A 11 -17.93 -9.71 -1.54
CA TRP A 11 -17.22 -8.91 -2.52
C TRP A 11 -17.93 -9.05 -3.86
N SER A 12 -18.88 -8.14 -4.12
CA SER A 12 -19.42 -8.00 -5.48
C SER A 12 -18.33 -7.37 -6.35
N PRO A 13 -18.02 -7.92 -7.53
CA PRO A 13 -17.03 -7.34 -8.45
C PRO A 13 -17.32 -5.87 -8.79
N TYR A 14 -18.58 -5.45 -8.68
CA TYR A 14 -18.98 -4.06 -8.85
C TYR A 14 -18.41 -3.14 -7.75
N VAL A 15 -18.45 -3.57 -6.48
CA VAL A 15 -17.96 -2.77 -5.35
C VAL A 15 -16.44 -2.60 -5.44
N ALA A 16 -15.74 -3.68 -5.78
CA ALA A 16 -14.30 -3.67 -6.04
C ALA A 16 -13.91 -2.67 -7.13
N HIS A 17 -14.64 -2.71 -8.25
CA HIS A 17 -14.42 -1.84 -9.38
C HIS A 17 -14.68 -0.36 -9.01
N CYS A 18 -15.78 -0.08 -8.31
CA CYS A 18 -16.09 1.26 -7.81
C CYS A 18 -15.01 1.79 -6.85
N LEU A 19 -14.50 0.96 -5.94
CA LEU A 19 -13.42 1.34 -5.03
C LEU A 19 -12.14 1.70 -5.80
N ASN A 20 -11.75 0.89 -6.78
CA ASN A 20 -10.58 1.18 -7.60
C ASN A 20 -10.74 2.49 -8.40
N LEU A 21 -11.93 2.78 -8.94
CA LEU A 21 -12.20 4.04 -9.63
C LEU A 21 -12.10 5.25 -8.69
N MET A 22 -12.65 5.16 -7.47
CA MET A 22 -12.52 6.24 -6.48
C MET A 22 -11.06 6.49 -6.08
N LEU A 23 -10.27 5.42 -5.93
CA LEU A 23 -8.84 5.53 -5.61
C LEU A 23 -8.04 6.08 -6.80
N GLN A 24 -8.43 5.75 -8.03
CA GLN A 24 -7.86 6.33 -9.23
C GLN A 24 -8.13 7.83 -9.30
N ASP A 25 -9.38 8.27 -9.16
CA ASP A 25 -9.74 9.69 -9.18
C ASP A 25 -9.03 10.48 -8.09
N LEU A 26 -8.88 9.90 -6.89
CA LEU A 26 -8.10 10.51 -5.81
C LEU A 26 -6.60 10.60 -6.18
N GLY A 27 -6.05 9.54 -6.77
CA GLY A 27 -4.67 9.47 -7.25
C GLY A 27 -4.38 10.43 -8.40
N GLU A 28 -5.39 10.92 -9.12
CA GLU A 28 -5.22 11.89 -10.20
C GLU A 28 -4.96 13.33 -9.71
N ARG A 29 -5.25 13.63 -8.44
CA ARG A 29 -4.99 14.95 -7.84
C ARG A 29 -3.50 15.21 -7.69
N ASP A 30 -3.03 16.41 -8.01
CA ASP A 30 -1.60 16.74 -8.06
C ASP A 30 -0.86 16.53 -6.72
N ASP A 31 -1.54 16.84 -5.60
CA ASP A 31 -1.02 16.60 -4.26
C ASP A 31 -0.84 15.10 -3.98
N MET A 32 -1.78 14.27 -4.43
CA MET A 32 -1.70 12.82 -4.31
C MET A 32 -0.64 12.23 -5.22
N LYS A 33 -0.53 12.69 -6.48
CA LYS A 33 0.53 12.26 -7.42
C LYS A 33 1.92 12.51 -6.84
N TRP A 34 2.15 13.72 -6.34
CA TRP A 34 3.44 14.08 -5.73
C TRP A 34 3.74 13.21 -4.51
N THR A 35 2.75 12.98 -3.65
CA THR A 35 2.92 12.16 -2.44
C THR A 35 3.19 10.70 -2.80
N VAL A 36 2.44 10.12 -3.75
CA VAL A 36 2.64 8.74 -4.24
C VAL A 36 4.04 8.60 -4.83
N GLN A 37 4.46 9.54 -5.69
CA GLN A 37 5.80 9.53 -6.27
C GLN A 37 6.87 9.53 -5.17
N ARG A 38 6.72 10.39 -4.15
CA ARG A 38 7.68 10.47 -3.05
C ARG A 38 7.75 9.18 -2.24
N CYS A 39 6.60 8.56 -1.96
CA CYS A 39 6.53 7.26 -1.31
C CYS A 39 7.20 6.17 -2.16
N GLN A 40 6.99 6.17 -3.48
CA GLN A 40 7.65 5.22 -4.39
C GLN A 40 9.17 5.40 -4.42
N GLU A 41 9.66 6.63 -4.42
CA GLU A 41 11.10 6.93 -4.35
C GLU A 41 11.72 6.41 -3.05
N ILE A 42 11.09 6.67 -1.90
CA ILE A 42 11.55 6.20 -0.59
C ILE A 42 11.59 4.67 -0.57
N THR A 43 10.51 4.03 -0.99
CA THR A 43 10.41 2.57 -1.07
C THR A 43 11.49 1.99 -1.99
N LYS A 44 11.64 2.52 -3.21
CA LYS A 44 12.69 2.09 -4.13
C LYS A 44 14.08 2.24 -3.51
N PHE A 45 14.35 3.36 -2.86
CA PHE A 45 15.62 3.57 -2.16
C PHE A 45 15.87 2.51 -1.09
N ILE A 46 14.89 2.24 -0.23
CA ILE A 46 15.03 1.25 0.85
C ILE A 46 15.28 -0.15 0.28
N TYR A 47 14.46 -0.61 -0.66
CA TYR A 47 14.55 -1.98 -1.18
C TYR A 47 15.76 -2.20 -2.09
N ASN A 48 16.28 -1.16 -2.76
CA ASN A 48 17.47 -1.28 -3.60
C ASN A 48 18.78 -1.34 -2.81
N HIS A 49 18.78 -0.99 -1.52
CA HIS A 49 19.98 -0.96 -0.69
C HIS A 49 19.86 -1.96 0.46
N ALA A 50 20.53 -3.11 0.36
CA ALA A 50 20.43 -4.20 1.33
C ALA A 50 20.68 -3.76 2.79
N TYR A 51 21.64 -2.86 3.01
CA TYR A 51 21.90 -2.31 4.34
C TYR A 51 20.72 -1.49 4.88
N VAL A 52 20.15 -0.61 4.06
CA VAL A 52 18.99 0.22 4.43
C VAL A 52 17.75 -0.64 4.65
N LEU A 53 17.54 -1.66 3.80
CA LEU A 53 16.46 -2.63 3.96
C LEU A 53 16.54 -3.37 5.31
N ASN A 54 17.74 -3.81 5.68
CA ASN A 54 17.97 -4.49 6.96
C ASN A 54 17.76 -3.54 8.15
N LEU A 55 18.18 -2.28 8.05
CA LEU A 55 17.90 -1.27 9.06
C LEU A 55 16.40 -1.02 9.21
N MET A 56 15.69 -0.83 8.09
CA MET A 56 14.24 -0.66 8.09
C MET A 56 13.57 -1.81 8.83
N ARG A 57 13.86 -3.05 8.45
CA ARG A 57 13.31 -4.24 9.10
C ARG A 57 13.67 -4.32 10.59
N LYS A 58 14.87 -3.89 10.99
CA LYS A 58 15.26 -3.86 12.41
C LYS A 58 14.38 -2.90 13.21
N PHE A 59 14.14 -1.69 12.70
CA PHE A 59 13.34 -0.68 13.40
C PHE A 59 11.83 -0.97 13.34
N THR A 60 11.34 -1.54 12.24
CA THR A 60 9.92 -1.84 12.04
C THR A 60 9.51 -3.24 12.53
N ASN A 61 10.42 -3.96 13.19
CA ASN A 61 10.21 -5.34 13.62
C ASN A 61 9.79 -6.29 12.48
N GLY A 62 10.48 -6.16 11.34
CA GLY A 62 10.29 -6.98 10.14
C GLY A 62 9.10 -6.58 9.27
N ALA A 63 8.51 -5.40 9.47
CA ALA A 63 7.40 -4.98 8.65
C ALA A 63 7.84 -4.66 7.20
N GLU A 64 7.01 -5.05 6.24
CA GLU A 64 7.20 -4.70 4.83
C GLU A 64 6.43 -3.42 4.50
N LEU A 65 7.07 -2.52 3.73
CA LEU A 65 6.46 -1.27 3.30
C LEU A 65 5.60 -1.48 2.06
N THR A 66 5.97 -2.41 1.18
CA THR A 66 5.17 -2.76 0.01
C THR A 66 4.18 -3.88 0.33
N ARG A 67 2.97 -3.77 -0.20
CA ARG A 67 1.95 -4.82 -0.18
C ARG A 67 1.38 -4.98 -1.57
N HIS A 68 1.51 -6.18 -2.14
CA HIS A 68 0.87 -6.49 -3.41
C HIS A 68 -0.65 -6.44 -3.25
N ALA A 69 -1.30 -5.65 -4.09
CA ALA A 69 -2.75 -5.61 -4.22
C ALA A 69 -3.18 -5.95 -5.65
N GLN A 70 -4.49 -6.06 -5.85
CA GLN A 70 -5.06 -6.41 -7.14
C GLN A 70 -4.81 -5.33 -8.20
N THR A 71 -4.69 -4.07 -7.80
CA THR A 71 -4.40 -2.95 -8.72
C THR A 71 -3.18 -2.15 -8.27
N GLN A 72 -2.60 -1.38 -9.20
CA GLN A 72 -1.49 -0.47 -8.91
C GLN A 72 -1.90 0.65 -7.92
N PHE A 73 -3.15 1.09 -7.97
CA PHE A 73 -3.69 2.13 -7.09
C PHE A 73 -3.82 1.62 -5.66
N ASP A 74 -4.40 0.43 -5.49
CA ASP A 74 -4.47 -0.23 -4.19
C ASP A 74 -3.07 -0.45 -3.61
N THR A 75 -2.13 -0.89 -4.45
CA THR A 75 -0.73 -1.09 -4.05
C THR A 75 -0.10 0.21 -3.55
N ASN A 76 -0.30 1.32 -4.26
CA ASN A 76 0.21 2.63 -3.86
C ASN A 76 -0.39 3.07 -2.51
N VAL A 77 -1.71 2.98 -2.36
CA VAL A 77 -2.41 3.37 -1.13
C VAL A 77 -1.97 2.54 0.06
N LEU A 78 -1.87 1.22 -0.09
CA LEU A 78 -1.39 0.33 0.97
C LEU A 78 0.08 0.62 1.33
N THR A 79 0.91 0.94 0.34
CA THR A 79 2.31 1.30 0.57
C THR A 79 2.41 2.62 1.36
N MET A 80 1.63 3.63 0.98
CA MET A 80 1.56 4.89 1.73
C MET A 80 1.09 4.68 3.17
N GLN A 81 0.04 3.88 3.37
CA GLN A 81 -0.44 3.53 4.71
C GLN A 81 0.62 2.81 5.54
N SER A 82 1.39 1.89 4.94
CA SER A 82 2.48 1.21 5.63
C SER A 82 3.58 2.18 6.06
N ILE A 83 3.99 3.09 5.16
CA ILE A 83 4.99 4.13 5.47
C ILE A 83 4.50 5.02 6.62
N VAL A 84 3.24 5.47 6.60
CA VAL A 84 2.67 6.30 7.67
C VAL A 84 2.63 5.54 9.00
N LYS A 85 2.25 4.26 8.97
CA LYS A 85 2.22 3.39 10.15
C LYS A 85 3.63 3.21 10.76
N GLN A 86 4.64 3.08 9.91
CA GLN A 86 6.04 2.89 10.31
C GLN A 86 6.82 4.20 10.48
N ARG A 87 6.15 5.37 10.38
CA ARG A 87 6.82 6.68 10.39
C ARG A 87 7.69 6.91 11.62
N ASN A 88 7.23 6.51 12.81
CA ASN A 88 8.01 6.72 14.04
C ASN A 88 9.25 5.82 14.08
N PRO A 89 9.14 4.49 13.84
CA PRO A 89 10.30 3.62 13.68
C PRO A 89 11.31 4.07 12.62
N LEU A 90 10.83 4.56 11.47
CA LEU A 90 11.69 4.99 10.34
C LEU A 90 12.46 6.29 10.61
N ARG A 91 12.14 7.01 11.68
CA ARG A 91 12.80 8.29 12.06
C ARG A 91 13.85 8.13 13.15
N GLN A 92 14.04 6.93 13.69
CA GLN A 92 15.07 6.63 14.68
C GLN A 92 16.43 6.41 14.01
#